data_AF-A0A6J1BCH4-F1
#
_entry.id   AF-A0A6J1BCH4-F1
#
_cell.length_a   1.000
_cell.length_b   1.000
_cell.length_c   1.000
_cell.angle_alpha   90.00
_cell.angle_beta   90.00
_cell.angle_gamma   90.00
#
_symmetry.space_group_name_H-M   'P 1'
#
loop_
_entity.id
_entity.type
_entity.pdbx_description
1 polymer ?
#
loop_
_entity_poly.entity_id
_entity_poly.type
_entity_poly.pdbx_seq_one_letter_code
_entity_poly.pdbx_strand_id
1 'polypeptide(L)'
;MVRQIGKQASGTARLVLLCVGLLGIGLIADFFWASSSRFNPSLSISNNWSPHSSNAPAFVVPSKQPDQLPSKPKGESVEEKAPVPERLLSATFADLPAPQLKWEKMAAAPVPRLDGAAIQIKNLLYVFAGYGTIDYGLTIFRYAPATQLWRGRLHVMGGSKENRHTPGLEHWSLAVKDGKALEKEWRSEIPIPRGGPHRACVVFKDRLYVIGGQEGDFMAKPGSPIFKCSRRNEVVYGDVYMLDDEMKWKTLPPMPKPDSHIEFAWTIVNNSIVIVGGTTEKHPVTKKMVLVGEVFQFNLDTLKWSVIGKLPFRVKTTLVGYWRGWLYFTSGQRDKGPSDPAPKKVIGEMWRTKLKLNS
;
A
#
# COMPACT_ATOMS: atom_id res chain seq x y z
N MET A 1 -30.61 -74.11 30.68
CA MET A 1 -31.38 -73.24 29.76
C MET A 1 -30.58 -71.95 29.57
N VAL A 2 -30.23 -71.62 28.34
CA VAL A 2 -29.17 -70.68 27.94
C VAL A 2 -29.57 -69.21 28.18
N ARG A 3 -28.63 -68.41 28.70
CA ARG A 3 -28.75 -66.95 28.85
C ARG A 3 -28.40 -66.27 27.52
N GLN A 4 -29.33 -65.55 26.89
CA GLN A 4 -29.01 -64.64 25.79
C GLN A 4 -28.69 -63.24 26.34
N ILE A 5 -27.51 -62.72 26.00
CA ILE A 5 -27.10 -61.34 26.25
C ILE A 5 -27.37 -60.54 24.96
N GLY A 6 -28.38 -59.67 25.00
CA GLY A 6 -28.64 -58.69 23.95
C GLY A 6 -27.64 -57.53 24.03
N LYS A 7 -26.81 -57.35 23.00
CA LYS A 7 -25.92 -56.19 22.84
C LYS A 7 -26.73 -54.97 22.41
N GLN A 8 -26.83 -53.95 23.27
CA GLN A 8 -27.12 -52.58 22.86
C GLN A 8 -25.81 -51.85 22.57
N ALA A 9 -25.51 -51.58 21.30
CA ALA A 9 -24.55 -50.54 20.89
C ALA A 9 -24.67 -50.29 19.38
N SER A 10 -25.48 -49.33 18.94
CA SER A 10 -25.51 -48.96 17.51
C SER A 10 -26.17 -47.59 17.18
N GLY A 11 -26.24 -46.64 18.11
CA GLY A 11 -26.78 -45.30 17.82
C GLY A 11 -25.68 -44.29 17.47
N THR A 12 -24.76 -44.10 18.42
CA THR A 12 -23.80 -42.98 18.43
C THR A 12 -22.69 -43.14 17.38
N ALA A 13 -22.20 -44.36 17.17
CA ALA A 13 -21.14 -44.62 16.17
C ALA A 13 -21.63 -44.40 14.72
N ARG A 14 -22.90 -44.72 14.43
CA ARG A 14 -23.50 -44.49 13.11
C ARG A 14 -23.67 -43.00 12.79
N LEU A 15 -24.03 -42.20 13.81
CA LEU A 15 -24.17 -40.75 13.65
C LEU A 15 -22.81 -40.07 13.41
N VAL A 16 -21.77 -40.48 14.12
CA VAL A 16 -20.41 -39.94 13.91
C VAL A 16 -19.87 -40.29 12.53
N LEU A 17 -20.07 -41.52 12.06
CA LEU A 17 -19.67 -41.94 10.72
C LEU A 17 -20.43 -41.16 9.62
N LEU A 18 -21.71 -40.87 9.82
CA LEU A 18 -22.50 -40.01 8.92
C LEU A 18 -21.97 -38.57 8.89
N CYS A 19 -21.64 -37.98 10.05
CA CYS A 19 -21.09 -36.63 10.13
C CYS A 19 -19.71 -36.52 9.46
N VAL A 20 -18.83 -37.52 9.66
CA VAL A 20 -17.50 -37.57 9.02
C VAL A 20 -17.65 -37.78 7.51
N GLY A 21 -18.60 -38.60 7.06
CA GLY A 21 -18.91 -38.78 5.64
C GLY A 21 -19.40 -37.49 4.97
N LEU A 22 -20.31 -36.75 5.63
CA LEU A 22 -20.82 -35.47 5.13
C LEU A 22 -19.73 -34.39 5.08
N LEU A 23 -18.84 -34.34 6.08
CA LEU A 23 -17.67 -33.46 6.08
C LEU A 23 -16.69 -33.80 4.94
N GLY A 24 -16.46 -35.10 4.71
CA GLY A 24 -15.63 -35.57 3.60
C GLY A 24 -16.19 -35.18 2.23
N ILE A 25 -17.50 -35.34 2.02
CA ILE A 25 -18.18 -34.94 0.78
C ILE A 25 -18.12 -33.42 0.59
N GLY A 26 -18.33 -32.63 1.66
CA GLY A 26 -18.23 -31.18 1.61
C GLY A 26 -16.83 -30.69 1.24
N LEU A 27 -15.77 -31.30 1.80
CA LEU A 27 -14.38 -30.96 1.47
C LEU A 27 -14.00 -31.35 0.04
N ILE A 28 -14.50 -32.47 -0.47
CA ILE A 28 -14.28 -32.88 -1.86
C ILE A 28 -15.03 -31.94 -2.81
N ALA A 29 -16.27 -31.55 -2.48
CA ALA A 29 -17.04 -30.59 -3.27
C ALA A 29 -16.39 -29.20 -3.30
N ASP A 30 -15.84 -28.74 -2.17
CA ASP A 30 -15.09 -27.47 -2.10
C ASP A 30 -13.78 -27.54 -2.90
N PHE A 31 -13.08 -28.67 -2.87
CA PHE A 31 -11.89 -28.90 -3.69
C PHE A 31 -12.19 -28.89 -5.19
N PHE A 32 -13.29 -29.52 -5.62
CA PHE A 32 -13.73 -29.48 -7.03
C PHE A 32 -14.30 -28.12 -7.44
N TRP A 33 -14.97 -27.40 -6.53
CA TRP A 33 -15.44 -26.03 -6.78
C TRP A 33 -14.28 -25.05 -6.93
N ALA A 34 -13.29 -25.13 -6.04
CA ALA A 34 -12.06 -24.34 -6.10
C ALA A 34 -11.17 -24.69 -7.31
N SER A 35 -11.28 -25.92 -7.83
CA SER A 35 -10.55 -26.37 -9.02
C SER A 35 -11.31 -26.14 -10.34
N SER A 36 -12.56 -25.69 -10.29
CA SER A 36 -13.35 -25.42 -11.49
C SER A 36 -12.95 -24.07 -12.11
N SER A 37 -12.36 -24.11 -13.30
CA SER A 37 -12.00 -22.94 -14.12
C SER A 37 -13.20 -22.27 -14.77
N ARG A 38 -14.29 -22.05 -14.02
CA ARG A 38 -15.48 -21.35 -14.49
C ARG A 38 -15.61 -19.97 -13.86
N PHE A 39 -14.70 -19.06 -14.18
CA PHE A 39 -14.97 -17.62 -14.26
C PHE A 39 -13.86 -16.95 -15.09
N ASN A 40 -13.97 -17.05 -16.41
CA ASN A 40 -13.30 -16.13 -17.35
C ASN A 40 -14.19 -14.89 -17.51
N PRO A 41 -13.80 -13.67 -17.11
CA PRO A 41 -14.40 -12.46 -17.62
C PRO A 41 -13.56 -12.00 -18.82
N SER A 42 -13.68 -12.69 -19.94
CA SER A 42 -13.12 -12.24 -21.22
C SER A 42 -13.97 -12.76 -22.38
N LEU A 43 -15.23 -12.34 -22.40
CA LEU A 43 -16.04 -12.30 -23.61
C LEU A 43 -16.95 -11.08 -23.52
N SER A 44 -16.39 -9.90 -23.76
CA SER A 44 -17.18 -8.78 -24.27
C SER A 44 -17.18 -8.89 -25.78
N ILE A 45 -18.22 -9.52 -26.33
CA ILE A 45 -18.60 -9.36 -27.72
C ILE A 45 -18.90 -7.86 -27.90
N SER A 46 -18.03 -7.16 -28.60
CA SER A 46 -18.30 -5.78 -29.01
C SER A 46 -19.27 -5.84 -30.19
N ASN A 47 -20.48 -5.37 -29.96
CA ASN A 47 -21.39 -5.03 -31.05
C ASN A 47 -20.79 -3.84 -31.81
N ASN A 48 -20.37 -4.10 -33.04
CA ASN A 48 -19.74 -3.16 -33.92
C ASN A 48 -20.81 -2.32 -34.62
N TRP A 49 -21.21 -1.19 -34.03
CA TRP A 49 -22.02 -0.17 -34.71
C TRP A 49 -21.28 1.17 -34.64
N SER A 50 -20.62 1.55 -35.73
CA SER A 50 -20.44 2.95 -36.11
C SER A 50 -20.29 3.05 -37.64
N PRO A 51 -20.81 4.12 -38.27
CA PRO A 51 -21.05 4.14 -39.71
C PRO A 51 -19.79 4.45 -40.53
N HIS A 52 -19.78 3.91 -41.75
CA HIS A 52 -18.76 4.12 -42.77
C HIS A 52 -18.45 5.60 -43.02
N SER A 53 -17.15 5.92 -43.04
CA SER A 53 -16.60 7.08 -43.73
C SER A 53 -15.32 6.62 -44.42
N SER A 54 -15.42 6.42 -45.74
CA SER A 54 -14.34 6.07 -46.66
C SER A 54 -13.51 7.30 -47.05
N ASN A 55 -12.25 7.04 -47.39
CA ASN A 55 -11.28 7.86 -48.14
C ASN A 55 -10.17 8.57 -47.34
N ALA A 56 -9.02 7.90 -47.23
CA ALA A 56 -7.70 8.52 -47.40
C ALA A 56 -6.68 7.45 -47.86
N PRO A 57 -5.83 7.72 -48.89
CA PRO A 57 -5.07 6.68 -49.57
C PRO A 57 -3.71 6.38 -48.92
N ALA A 58 -3.21 5.19 -49.22
CA ALA A 58 -2.00 4.54 -48.71
C ALA A 58 -0.70 5.25 -49.12
N PHE A 59 0.25 5.31 -48.19
CA PHE A 59 1.64 5.72 -48.45
C PHE A 59 2.50 4.47 -48.67
N VAL A 60 3.02 4.33 -49.89
CA VAL A 60 3.91 3.23 -50.33
C VAL A 60 5.37 3.66 -50.16
N VAL A 61 6.22 2.79 -49.60
CA VAL A 61 7.69 2.96 -49.61
C VAL A 61 8.33 1.77 -50.34
N PRO A 62 9.32 1.95 -51.23
CA PRO A 62 9.73 0.91 -52.18
C PRO A 62 10.71 -0.12 -51.61
N SER A 63 10.53 -1.37 -52.07
CA SER A 63 11.40 -2.53 -51.88
C SER A 63 12.71 -2.42 -52.67
N LYS A 64 13.84 -2.77 -52.04
CA LYS A 64 15.09 -3.13 -52.74
C LYS A 64 15.28 -4.65 -52.66
N GLN A 65 15.31 -5.30 -53.82
CA GLN A 65 15.75 -6.69 -53.98
C GLN A 65 17.29 -6.81 -53.97
N PRO A 66 17.85 -8.00 -53.64
CA PRO A 66 19.28 -8.20 -53.39
C PRO A 66 20.00 -8.89 -54.57
N ASP A 67 21.27 -8.55 -54.79
CA ASP A 67 22.15 -9.30 -55.69
C ASP A 67 23.36 -9.91 -54.95
N GLN A 68 23.39 -11.24 -55.06
CA GLN A 68 24.52 -12.17 -55.21
C GLN A 68 25.55 -12.43 -54.09
N LEU A 69 25.58 -13.72 -53.71
CA LEU A 69 26.48 -14.45 -52.81
C LEU A 69 27.90 -14.64 -53.39
N PRO A 70 28.89 -15.00 -52.55
CA PRO A 70 29.46 -16.34 -52.76
C PRO A 70 29.73 -17.17 -51.48
N SER A 71 29.46 -18.48 -51.64
CA SER A 71 30.04 -19.70 -51.03
C SER A 71 30.32 -19.81 -49.51
N LYS A 72 29.56 -20.72 -48.87
CA LYS A 72 29.84 -21.35 -47.55
C LYS A 72 30.98 -22.39 -47.61
N PRO A 73 31.68 -22.64 -46.49
CA PRO A 73 32.03 -23.98 -46.05
C PRO A 73 31.06 -24.49 -44.95
N LYS A 74 30.85 -25.80 -44.92
CA LYS A 74 30.00 -26.55 -43.98
C LYS A 74 30.66 -26.65 -42.60
N GLY A 75 29.88 -26.42 -41.54
CA GLY A 75 30.26 -26.77 -40.16
C GLY A 75 29.15 -26.43 -39.17
N GLU A 76 28.55 -27.48 -38.62
CA GLU A 76 27.76 -27.57 -37.36
C GLU A 76 26.42 -26.82 -37.24
N SER A 77 25.38 -27.63 -37.08
CA SER A 77 24.00 -27.27 -36.81
C SER A 77 23.80 -26.78 -35.37
N VAL A 78 23.40 -25.52 -35.21
CA VAL A 78 22.72 -25.04 -34.01
C VAL A 78 21.39 -24.45 -34.45
N GLU A 79 20.28 -25.05 -34.01
CA GLU A 79 18.93 -24.55 -34.25
C GLU A 79 18.77 -23.15 -33.63
N GLU A 80 18.68 -22.12 -34.47
CA GLU A 80 18.34 -20.77 -34.07
C GLU A 80 16.82 -20.71 -33.82
N LYS A 81 16.42 -20.52 -32.55
CA LYS A 81 15.02 -20.26 -32.20
C LYS A 81 14.59 -18.93 -32.82
N ALA A 82 13.47 -18.94 -33.55
CA ALA A 82 12.83 -17.75 -34.08
C ALA A 82 12.67 -16.66 -32.99
N PRO A 83 12.80 -15.36 -33.31
CA PRO A 83 12.64 -14.29 -32.34
C PRO A 83 11.21 -14.33 -31.81
N VAL A 84 11.10 -14.47 -30.48
CA VAL A 84 9.83 -14.40 -29.76
C VAL A 84 9.14 -13.08 -30.13
N PRO A 85 7.83 -13.08 -30.49
CA PRO A 85 7.14 -11.84 -30.82
C PRO A 85 7.23 -10.89 -29.62
N GLU A 86 7.80 -9.72 -29.85
CA GLU A 86 7.89 -8.66 -28.84
C GLU A 86 6.48 -8.42 -28.30
N ARG A 87 6.31 -8.62 -26.99
CA ARG A 87 5.00 -8.62 -26.34
C ARG A 87 4.52 -7.16 -26.26
N LEU A 88 3.93 -6.65 -27.34
CA LEU A 88 3.40 -5.29 -27.39
C LEU A 88 2.33 -5.12 -26.31
N LEU A 89 2.61 -4.26 -25.34
CA LEU A 89 1.62 -3.83 -24.36
C LEU A 89 0.49 -3.11 -25.10
N SER A 90 -0.76 -3.47 -24.79
CA SER A 90 -1.93 -2.73 -25.29
C SER A 90 -1.77 -1.24 -24.93
N ALA A 91 -2.24 -0.32 -25.79
CA ALA A 91 -2.07 1.12 -25.62
C ALA A 91 -2.55 1.68 -24.25
N THR A 92 -3.46 0.95 -23.57
CA THR A 92 -3.91 1.26 -22.20
C THR A 92 -2.82 1.04 -21.12
N PHE A 93 -1.79 0.27 -21.45
CA PHE A 93 -0.67 -0.13 -20.58
C PHE A 93 0.69 0.27 -21.15
N ALA A 94 0.71 0.93 -22.30
CA ALA A 94 1.93 1.48 -22.88
C ALA A 94 2.32 2.76 -22.13
N ASP A 95 3.63 2.99 -22.02
CA ASP A 95 4.12 4.26 -21.52
C ASP A 95 3.64 5.39 -22.42
N LEU A 96 3.21 6.49 -21.80
CA LEU A 96 2.82 7.68 -22.54
C LEU A 96 4.07 8.33 -23.15
N PRO A 97 3.96 8.96 -24.34
CA PRO A 97 5.07 9.69 -24.92
C PRO A 97 5.50 10.84 -23.98
N ALA A 98 6.72 10.75 -23.46
CA ALA A 98 7.33 11.72 -22.56
C ALA A 98 8.80 11.96 -22.93
N PRO A 99 9.35 13.16 -22.68
CA PRO A 99 10.79 13.39 -22.80
C PRO A 99 11.57 12.41 -21.94
N GLN A 100 12.58 11.76 -22.53
CA GLN A 100 13.46 10.85 -21.80
C GLN A 100 14.34 11.66 -20.85
N LEU A 101 14.20 11.40 -19.56
CA LEU A 101 15.13 11.92 -18.56
C LEU A 101 16.46 11.16 -18.70
N LYS A 102 17.58 11.90 -18.63
CA LYS A 102 18.91 11.28 -18.57
C LYS A 102 19.11 10.74 -17.15
N TRP A 103 18.86 9.46 -16.98
CA TRP A 103 19.02 8.77 -15.70
C TRP A 103 20.48 8.37 -15.50
N GLU A 104 20.99 8.61 -14.30
CA GLU A 104 22.27 8.10 -13.84
C GLU A 104 22.02 7.01 -12.79
N LYS A 105 22.64 5.83 -12.97
CA LYS A 105 22.57 4.76 -11.97
C LYS A 105 23.55 5.07 -10.84
N MET A 106 23.00 5.51 -9.70
CA MET A 106 23.77 5.72 -8.48
C MET A 106 24.15 4.41 -7.79
N ALA A 107 25.01 4.47 -6.77
CA ALA A 107 25.39 3.33 -5.95
C ALA A 107 24.16 2.59 -5.41
N ALA A 108 24.15 1.25 -5.57
CA ALA A 108 23.05 0.43 -5.11
C ALA A 108 22.90 0.50 -3.58
N ALA A 109 21.66 0.44 -3.10
CA ALA A 109 21.42 0.27 -1.67
C ALA A 109 22.09 -1.03 -1.18
N PRO A 110 22.59 -1.10 0.07
CA PRO A 110 23.26 -2.29 0.60
C PRO A 110 22.37 -3.55 0.58
N VAL A 111 21.04 -3.36 0.61
CA VAL A 111 20.04 -4.43 0.53
C VAL A 111 18.84 -3.93 -0.31
N PRO A 112 18.37 -4.70 -1.31
CA PRO A 112 17.14 -4.41 -2.05
C PRO A 112 15.92 -4.42 -1.11
N ARG A 113 14.86 -3.64 -1.35
CA ARG A 113 13.71 -3.51 -0.42
C ARG A 113 12.39 -3.09 -1.08
N LEU A 114 11.26 -3.52 -0.51
CA LEU A 114 9.89 -3.05 -0.78
C LEU A 114 9.30 -2.34 0.47
N ASP A 115 8.36 -1.41 0.29
CA ASP A 115 7.70 -0.63 1.36
C ASP A 115 8.67 0.07 2.33
N GLY A 116 9.82 0.52 1.81
CA GLY A 116 10.77 1.31 2.58
C GLY A 116 10.21 2.69 2.91
N ALA A 117 10.55 3.21 4.09
CA ALA A 117 10.39 4.62 4.39
C ALA A 117 11.55 5.38 3.74
N ALA A 118 11.25 6.53 3.14
CA ALA A 118 12.27 7.41 2.60
C ALA A 118 12.11 8.82 3.18
N ILE A 119 13.24 9.45 3.50
CA ILE A 119 13.28 10.85 3.89
C ILE A 119 14.43 11.53 3.17
N GLN A 120 14.16 12.72 2.66
CA GLN A 120 15.20 13.58 2.09
C GLN A 120 15.71 14.52 3.18
N ILE A 121 17.03 14.58 3.35
CA ILE A 121 17.70 15.57 4.19
C ILE A 121 18.73 16.29 3.32
N LYS A 122 18.49 17.57 3.05
CA LYS A 122 19.27 18.38 2.09
C LYS A 122 19.34 17.70 0.70
N ASN A 123 20.55 17.43 0.22
CA ASN A 123 20.85 16.79 -1.06
C ASN A 123 20.96 15.26 -0.96
N LEU A 124 20.56 14.66 0.16
CA LEU A 124 20.71 13.23 0.41
C LEU A 124 19.35 12.57 0.65
N LEU A 125 19.16 11.43 -0.02
CA LEU A 125 17.99 10.58 0.11
C LEU A 125 18.35 9.42 1.05
N TYR A 126 17.64 9.31 2.17
CA TYR A 126 17.74 8.18 3.07
C TYR A 126 16.58 7.24 2.82
N VAL A 127 16.87 5.96 2.69
CA VAL A 127 15.85 4.91 2.58
C VAL A 127 16.14 3.87 3.66
N PHE A 128 15.17 3.63 4.53
CA PHE A 128 15.30 2.72 5.67
C PHE A 128 13.97 2.01 5.93
N ALA A 129 14.00 0.98 6.77
CA ALA A 129 12.92 -0.02 6.83
C ALA A 129 12.67 -0.67 5.45
N GLY A 130 11.52 -1.32 5.30
CA GLY A 130 11.20 -2.18 4.15
C GLY A 130 11.85 -3.56 4.25
N TYR A 131 11.50 -4.44 3.30
CA TYR A 131 11.92 -5.84 3.31
C TYR A 131 12.55 -6.25 1.99
N GLY A 132 13.69 -6.98 2.04
CA GLY A 132 14.37 -7.47 0.83
C GLY A 132 13.71 -8.69 0.20
N THR A 133 13.06 -9.48 1.04
CA THR A 133 12.09 -10.54 0.69
C THR A 133 11.00 -10.52 1.76
N ILE A 134 9.78 -10.98 1.44
CA ILE A 134 8.61 -10.94 2.35
C ILE A 134 8.90 -11.57 3.73
N ASP A 135 9.88 -12.47 3.82
CA ASP A 135 10.14 -13.29 5.00
C ASP A 135 11.27 -12.76 5.93
N TYR A 136 12.08 -11.77 5.52
CA TYR A 136 13.24 -11.33 6.30
C TYR A 136 13.41 -9.81 6.34
N GLY A 137 13.35 -9.25 7.55
CA GLY A 137 13.66 -7.85 7.87
C GLY A 137 14.68 -7.76 9.00
N LEU A 138 15.78 -7.05 8.76
CA LEU A 138 16.93 -6.89 9.66
C LEU A 138 16.74 -5.82 10.76
N THR A 139 15.51 -5.51 11.16
CA THR A 139 15.22 -4.57 12.25
C THR A 139 13.95 -4.93 13.01
N ILE A 140 13.93 -4.60 14.30
CA ILE A 140 12.79 -4.75 15.23
C ILE A 140 11.55 -3.93 14.84
N PHE A 141 11.71 -2.91 13.98
CA PHE A 141 10.61 -2.17 13.40
C PHE A 141 10.13 -2.85 12.12
N ARG A 142 8.87 -3.27 12.12
CA ARG A 142 8.27 -3.92 10.97
C ARG A 142 6.92 -3.29 10.67
N TYR A 143 6.59 -3.26 9.37
CA TYR A 143 5.29 -2.86 8.83
C TYR A 143 4.88 -1.42 9.16
N ALA A 144 5.23 -0.49 8.28
CA ALA A 144 4.80 0.92 8.30
C ALA A 144 4.92 1.67 9.66
N PRO A 145 6.11 1.73 10.28
CA PRO A 145 6.34 2.60 11.43
C PRO A 145 6.22 4.08 11.04
N ALA A 146 5.85 4.91 12.01
CA ALA A 146 5.95 6.36 11.90
C ALA A 146 7.41 6.80 11.96
N THR A 147 7.83 7.69 11.06
CA THR A 147 9.22 8.14 10.97
C THR A 147 9.30 9.65 10.81
N GLN A 148 10.18 10.32 11.55
CA GLN A 148 10.38 11.76 11.42
C GLN A 148 11.76 12.23 11.87
N LEU A 149 12.28 13.29 11.27
CA LEU A 149 13.48 13.99 11.76
C LEU A 149 13.09 15.02 12.83
N TRP A 150 13.65 14.90 14.03
CA TRP A 150 13.40 15.84 15.12
C TRP A 150 14.67 16.01 15.95
N ARG A 151 15.02 17.25 16.32
CA ARG A 151 16.18 17.57 17.16
C ARG A 151 17.50 16.92 16.70
N GLY A 152 17.73 16.86 15.38
CA GLY A 152 18.92 16.26 14.79
C GLY A 152 18.97 14.72 14.88
N ARG A 153 17.84 14.07 15.14
CA ARG A 153 17.72 12.62 15.26
C ARG A 153 16.63 12.10 14.34
N LEU A 154 16.88 10.97 13.71
CA LEU A 154 15.86 10.21 12.99
C LEU A 154 15.08 9.40 14.00
N HIS A 155 13.81 9.72 14.19
CA HIS A 155 12.89 8.98 15.06
C HIS A 155 12.11 7.94 14.25
N VAL A 156 11.99 6.74 14.82
CA VAL A 156 11.18 5.65 14.30
C VAL A 156 10.33 5.10 15.44
N MET A 157 9.02 5.04 15.24
CA MET A 157 8.11 4.64 16.30
C MET A 157 6.88 3.89 15.78
N GLY A 158 6.38 2.96 16.59
CA GLY A 158 5.20 2.17 16.26
C GLY A 158 5.45 1.07 15.25
N GLY A 159 4.55 0.97 14.26
CA GLY A 159 4.49 -0.19 13.36
C GLY A 159 3.78 -1.38 14.00
N SER A 160 3.88 -2.54 13.36
CA SER A 160 3.38 -3.81 13.91
C SER A 160 4.52 -4.73 14.33
N LYS A 161 4.22 -5.62 15.28
CA LYS A 161 5.07 -6.79 15.56
C LYS A 161 5.08 -7.75 14.38
N GLU A 162 5.91 -8.79 14.48
CA GLU A 162 6.14 -9.79 13.43
C GLU A 162 4.83 -10.42 12.91
N ASN A 163 3.83 -10.58 13.78
CA ASN A 163 2.54 -11.15 13.46
C ASN A 163 1.60 -10.23 12.65
N ARG A 164 2.05 -9.01 12.28
CA ARG A 164 1.25 -7.96 11.60
C ARG A 164 -0.06 -7.62 12.29
N HIS A 165 -0.17 -7.90 13.58
CA HIS A 165 -1.39 -7.69 14.33
C HIS A 165 -1.15 -6.87 15.58
N THR A 166 -0.22 -7.31 16.41
CA THR A 166 0.11 -6.63 17.66
C THR A 166 0.75 -5.27 17.37
N PRO A 167 0.25 -4.18 17.95
CA PRO A 167 0.87 -2.86 17.85
C PRO A 167 2.29 -2.85 18.44
N GLY A 168 3.25 -2.29 17.71
CA GLY A 168 4.55 -1.90 18.27
C GLY A 168 4.40 -0.63 19.10
N LEU A 169 4.94 -0.60 20.31
CA LEU A 169 4.95 0.59 21.20
C LEU A 169 6.31 1.29 21.20
N GLU A 170 7.30 0.65 20.60
CA GLU A 170 8.67 1.10 20.58
C GLU A 170 8.81 2.45 19.90
N HIS A 171 9.68 3.27 20.46
CA HIS A 171 10.14 4.52 19.89
C HIS A 171 11.65 4.52 20.03
N TRP A 172 12.37 4.67 18.92
CA TRP A 172 13.82 4.76 18.93
C TRP A 172 14.26 5.94 18.08
N SER A 173 15.48 6.40 18.33
CA SER A 173 16.07 7.46 17.56
C SER A 173 17.56 7.24 17.29
N LEU A 174 18.04 7.77 16.17
CA LEU A 174 19.45 7.75 15.78
C LEU A 174 19.90 9.17 15.48
N ALA A 175 20.98 9.65 16.13
CA ALA A 175 21.55 10.94 15.78
C ALA A 175 22.01 10.95 14.32
N VAL A 176 21.60 11.96 13.56
CA VAL A 176 21.97 12.11 12.16
C VAL A 176 22.39 13.53 11.84
N LYS A 177 23.41 13.67 10.99
CA LYS A 177 23.86 14.94 10.44
C LYS A 177 24.45 14.71 9.05
N ASP A 178 24.07 15.56 8.11
CA ASP A 178 24.63 15.62 6.75
C ASP A 178 24.77 14.24 6.06
N GLY A 179 23.71 13.43 6.05
CA GLY A 179 23.77 12.12 5.39
C GLY A 179 24.10 10.94 6.29
N LYS A 180 24.62 11.20 7.49
CA LYS A 180 25.35 10.19 8.25
C LYS A 180 24.76 10.01 9.64
N ALA A 181 24.76 8.77 10.11
CA ALA A 181 24.55 8.47 11.51
C ALA A 181 25.76 8.96 12.31
N LEU A 182 25.52 9.63 13.43
CA LEU A 182 26.55 10.08 14.35
C LEU A 182 26.83 9.06 15.46
N GLU A 183 25.97 8.06 15.59
CA GLU A 183 26.01 7.02 16.61
C GLU A 183 25.96 5.64 15.92
N LYS A 184 26.53 4.62 16.56
CA LYS A 184 26.54 3.24 16.03
C LYS A 184 25.27 2.47 16.39
N GLU A 185 24.58 2.89 17.45
CA GLU A 185 23.43 2.19 18.01
C GLU A 185 22.23 3.13 18.09
N TRP A 186 21.05 2.54 17.98
CA TRP A 186 19.79 3.27 18.18
C TRP A 186 19.56 3.51 19.67
N ARG A 187 19.12 4.71 20.01
CA ARG A 187 18.70 5.07 21.35
C ARG A 187 17.23 4.71 21.54
N SER A 188 16.91 4.02 22.62
CA SER A 188 15.52 3.83 23.04
C SER A 188 14.96 5.15 23.56
N GLU A 189 13.78 5.53 23.08
CA GLU A 189 13.05 6.71 23.48
C GLU A 189 11.78 6.32 24.26
N ILE A 190 11.03 7.32 24.72
CA ILE A 190 9.80 7.08 25.45
C ILE A 190 8.76 6.44 24.52
N PRO A 191 8.23 5.25 24.86
CA PRO A 191 7.26 4.51 24.05
C PRO A 191 6.04 5.34 23.69
N ILE A 192 5.49 5.11 22.50
CA ILE A 192 4.25 5.77 22.08
C ILE A 192 3.06 5.27 22.91
N PRO A 193 2.11 6.14 23.33
CA PRO A 193 1.01 5.75 24.21
C PRO A 193 0.11 4.66 23.64
N ARG A 194 -0.09 4.68 22.32
CA ARG A 194 -0.75 3.63 21.55
C ARG A 194 0.08 3.33 20.32
N GLY A 195 0.26 2.04 20.02
CA GLY A 195 1.09 1.56 18.93
C GLY A 195 0.43 1.54 17.56
N GLY A 196 1.07 0.83 16.63
CA GLY A 196 0.44 0.39 15.39
C GLY A 196 1.02 1.01 14.11
N PRO A 197 0.73 0.40 12.95
CA PRO A 197 1.20 0.87 11.64
C PRO A 197 0.37 2.02 11.08
N HIS A 198 0.85 2.57 9.97
CA HIS A 198 0.10 3.43 9.05
C HIS A 198 -0.36 4.78 9.63
N ARG A 199 0.46 5.37 10.50
CA ARG A 199 0.19 6.63 11.22
C ARG A 199 0.92 7.81 10.59
N ALA A 200 0.38 9.02 10.72
CA ALA A 200 1.11 10.23 10.40
C ALA A 200 2.05 10.62 11.55
N CYS A 201 3.24 11.13 11.21
CA CYS A 201 4.22 11.62 12.17
C CYS A 201 4.74 13.00 11.74
N VAL A 202 4.42 14.02 12.51
CA VAL A 202 4.63 15.43 12.14
C VAL A 202 5.49 16.12 13.19
N VAL A 203 6.47 16.91 12.77
CA VAL A 203 7.20 17.81 13.68
C VAL A 203 6.79 19.25 13.38
N PHE A 204 6.39 19.99 14.42
CA PHE A 204 6.03 21.40 14.30
C PHE A 204 6.35 22.16 15.59
N LYS A 205 6.96 23.35 15.46
CA LYS A 205 7.39 24.20 16.60
C LYS A 205 8.09 23.39 17.71
N ASP A 206 9.06 22.57 17.30
CA ASP A 206 9.85 21.67 18.16
C ASP A 206 9.04 20.68 19.00
N ARG A 207 7.90 20.22 18.49
CA ARG A 207 7.08 19.15 19.08
C ARG A 207 6.81 18.07 18.04
N LEU A 208 6.69 16.82 18.49
CA LEU A 208 6.40 15.69 17.63
C LEU A 208 4.96 15.22 17.84
N TYR A 209 4.21 15.07 16.76
CA TYR A 209 2.80 14.66 16.75
C TYR A 209 2.67 13.31 16.07
N VAL A 210 1.90 12.41 16.66
CA VAL A 210 1.52 11.12 16.05
C VAL A 210 0.01 11.08 15.96
N ILE A 211 -0.50 10.81 14.76
CA ILE A 211 -1.93 10.96 14.43
C ILE A 211 -2.45 9.69 13.77
N GLY A 212 -3.59 9.22 14.26
CA GLY A 212 -4.35 8.12 13.67
C GLY A 212 -3.60 6.79 13.74
N GLY A 213 -3.70 5.99 12.68
CA GLY A 213 -3.09 4.68 12.57
C GLY A 213 -4.08 3.54 12.70
N GLN A 214 -3.57 2.31 12.76
CA GLN A 214 -4.39 1.13 12.98
C GLN A 214 -3.72 0.08 13.85
N GLU A 215 -4.50 -0.89 14.29
CA GLU A 215 -4.06 -2.20 14.79
C GLU A 215 -4.52 -3.28 13.82
N GLY A 216 -3.71 -4.32 13.65
CA GLY A 216 -3.94 -5.27 12.57
C GLY A 216 -3.44 -4.74 11.24
N ASP A 217 -3.09 -5.67 10.37
CA ASP A 217 -2.85 -5.44 8.96
C ASP A 217 -3.04 -6.77 8.23
N PHE A 218 -3.23 -6.72 6.92
CA PHE A 218 -3.38 -7.90 6.11
C PHE A 218 -2.05 -8.67 6.07
N MET A 219 -2.12 -9.98 6.28
CA MET A 219 -0.94 -10.83 6.21
C MET A 219 -0.70 -11.28 4.78
N ALA A 220 0.54 -11.18 4.31
CA ALA A 220 0.90 -11.78 3.03
C ALA A 220 0.59 -13.29 3.05
N LYS A 221 0.04 -13.81 1.95
CA LYS A 221 -0.11 -15.26 1.76
C LYS A 221 1.25 -15.80 1.32
N PRO A 222 1.87 -16.72 2.08
CA PRO A 222 3.15 -17.30 1.72
C PRO A 222 3.12 -17.87 0.30
N GLY A 223 4.16 -17.58 -0.50
CA GLY A 223 4.29 -18.07 -1.87
C GLY A 223 3.30 -17.50 -2.89
N SER A 224 2.53 -16.44 -2.56
CA SER A 224 1.59 -15.87 -3.54
C SER A 224 2.34 -15.19 -4.70
N PRO A 225 2.14 -15.62 -5.96
CA PRO A 225 2.86 -15.06 -7.11
C PRO A 225 2.46 -13.62 -7.46
N ILE A 226 1.40 -13.12 -6.83
CA ILE A 226 0.85 -11.78 -7.05
C ILE A 226 0.62 -11.05 -5.72
N PHE A 227 1.38 -11.40 -4.68
CA PHE A 227 1.39 -10.69 -3.39
C PHE A 227 0.00 -10.57 -2.74
N LYS A 228 -0.84 -11.63 -2.83
CA LYS A 228 -2.13 -11.63 -2.15
C LYS A 228 -1.94 -11.58 -0.64
N CYS A 229 -2.85 -10.88 0.04
CA CYS A 229 -2.92 -10.91 1.48
C CYS A 229 -4.20 -11.58 1.99
N SER A 230 -4.11 -12.23 3.14
CA SER A 230 -5.22 -12.70 3.96
C SER A 230 -5.75 -11.56 4.81
N ARG A 231 -7.05 -11.28 4.69
CA ARG A 231 -7.71 -10.27 5.51
C ARG A 231 -7.67 -10.68 6.98
N ARG A 232 -7.38 -9.72 7.84
CA ARG A 232 -7.53 -9.84 9.29
C ARG A 232 -8.44 -8.74 9.81
N ASN A 233 -8.81 -8.84 11.08
CA ASN A 233 -9.47 -7.74 11.74
C ASN A 233 -8.48 -6.57 11.86
N GLU A 234 -8.96 -5.37 11.56
CA GLU A 234 -8.21 -4.13 11.67
C GLU A 234 -9.06 -3.17 12.49
N VAL A 235 -8.43 -2.43 13.39
CA VAL A 235 -9.06 -1.37 14.16
C VAL A 235 -8.36 -0.07 13.79
N VAL A 236 -9.09 0.90 13.28
CA VAL A 236 -8.54 2.21 12.87
C VAL A 236 -8.70 3.18 14.03
N TYR A 237 -7.70 4.02 14.25
CA TYR A 237 -7.68 4.96 15.38
C TYR A 237 -7.84 6.41 14.93
N GLY A 238 -8.48 7.21 15.76
CA GLY A 238 -8.52 8.68 15.65
C GLY A 238 -7.62 9.38 16.66
N ASP A 239 -6.84 8.64 17.45
CA ASP A 239 -6.03 9.19 18.53
C ASP A 239 -4.96 10.16 18.02
N VAL A 240 -4.72 11.21 18.79
CA VAL A 240 -3.68 12.21 18.53
C VAL A 240 -2.82 12.36 19.78
N TYR A 241 -1.52 12.17 19.63
CA TYR A 241 -0.55 12.35 20.70
C TYR A 241 0.50 13.37 20.31
N MET A 242 0.96 14.16 21.28
CA MET A 242 2.05 15.11 21.12
C MET A 242 3.11 14.83 22.17
N LEU A 243 4.35 14.66 21.74
CA LEU A 243 5.53 14.58 22.57
C LEU A 243 6.11 15.99 22.69
N ASP A 244 6.11 16.51 23.92
CA ASP A 244 6.58 17.86 24.20
C ASP A 244 8.11 17.93 24.36
N ASP A 245 8.59 19.13 24.68
CA ASP A 245 10.00 19.44 24.86
C ASP A 245 10.62 18.77 26.09
N GLU A 246 9.81 18.48 27.11
CA GLU A 246 10.14 17.68 28.29
C GLU A 246 10.10 16.16 28.02
N MET A 247 9.87 15.76 26.77
CA MET A 247 9.71 14.38 26.34
C MET A 247 8.51 13.69 27.01
N LYS A 248 7.41 14.40 27.25
CA LYS A 248 6.17 13.83 27.79
C LYS A 248 5.10 13.76 26.73
N TRP A 249 4.50 12.58 26.59
CA TRP A 249 3.33 12.39 25.75
C TRP A 249 2.09 13.03 26.35
N LYS A 250 1.37 13.81 25.54
CA LYS A 250 0.06 14.38 25.86
C LYS A 250 -0.95 13.94 24.83
N THR A 251 -2.12 13.52 25.30
CA THR A 251 -3.28 13.25 24.44
C THR A 251 -3.89 14.58 24.00
N LEU A 252 -4.16 14.72 22.71
CA LEU A 252 -4.84 15.87 22.12
C LEU A 252 -6.24 15.46 21.61
N PRO A 253 -7.09 16.43 21.23
CA PRO A 253 -8.40 16.12 20.66
C PRO A 253 -8.29 15.15 19.47
N PRO A 254 -9.10 14.08 19.45
CA PRO A 254 -9.01 13.05 18.41
C PRO A 254 -9.52 13.58 17.06
N MET A 255 -9.12 12.91 15.98
CA MET A 255 -9.63 13.17 14.64
C MET A 255 -11.17 13.06 14.61
N PRO A 256 -11.86 13.84 13.75
CA PRO A 256 -13.32 13.72 13.57
C PRO A 256 -13.77 12.33 13.10
N LYS A 257 -12.85 11.58 12.48
CA LYS A 257 -13.04 10.24 11.97
C LYS A 257 -11.73 9.47 12.16
N PRO A 258 -11.75 8.21 12.63
CA PRO A 258 -10.57 7.37 12.67
C PRO A 258 -9.95 7.22 11.27
N ASP A 259 -8.63 7.31 11.16
CA ASP A 259 -7.93 7.29 9.87
C ASP A 259 -6.55 6.61 9.95
N SER A 260 -6.23 5.83 8.94
CA SER A 260 -4.92 5.18 8.74
C SER A 260 -4.47 5.29 7.28
N HIS A 261 -3.27 4.79 6.99
CA HIS A 261 -2.62 4.90 5.68
C HIS A 261 -2.37 6.36 5.29
N ILE A 262 -1.95 7.14 6.30
CA ILE A 262 -1.73 8.58 6.24
C ILE A 262 -0.27 8.97 6.53
N GLU A 263 0.69 8.06 6.36
CA GLU A 263 2.11 8.25 6.71
C GLU A 263 2.73 9.49 6.04
N PHE A 264 2.36 9.71 4.77
CA PHE A 264 2.81 10.82 3.94
C PHE A 264 1.63 11.66 3.40
N ALA A 265 0.43 11.40 3.92
CA ALA A 265 -0.82 12.01 3.47
C ALA A 265 -1.10 13.36 4.15
N TRP A 266 -0.07 14.12 4.50
CA TRP A 266 -0.20 15.34 5.28
C TRP A 266 0.78 16.44 4.85
N THR A 267 0.43 17.68 5.17
CA THR A 267 1.30 18.86 5.03
C THR A 267 0.96 19.89 6.10
N ILE A 268 1.91 20.79 6.41
CA ILE A 268 1.67 21.91 7.33
C ILE A 268 1.30 23.16 6.54
N VAL A 269 0.22 23.83 6.92
CA VAL A 269 -0.25 25.10 6.31
C VAL A 269 -0.80 26.00 7.43
N ASN A 270 -0.31 27.23 7.56
CA ASN A 270 -0.80 28.24 8.52
C ASN A 270 -1.06 27.65 9.93
N ASN A 271 0.01 27.16 10.58
CA ASN A 271 -0.06 26.52 11.90
C ASN A 271 -1.09 25.37 12.01
N SER A 272 -1.39 24.71 10.89
CA SER A 272 -2.34 23.59 10.87
C SER A 272 -1.73 22.39 10.18
N ILE A 273 -2.05 21.20 10.69
CA ILE A 273 -1.78 19.93 9.99
C ILE A 273 -2.97 19.67 9.08
N VAL A 274 -2.73 19.50 7.79
CA VAL A 274 -3.75 19.16 6.80
C VAL A 274 -3.53 17.72 6.37
N ILE A 275 -4.54 16.87 6.53
CA ILE A 275 -4.51 15.44 6.16
C ILE A 275 -5.43 15.22 4.95
N VAL A 276 -4.97 14.46 3.96
CA VAL A 276 -5.60 14.32 2.65
C VAL A 276 -5.74 12.84 2.26
N GLY A 277 -6.93 12.28 2.46
CA GLY A 277 -7.20 10.87 2.20
C GLY A 277 -6.80 9.97 3.36
N GLY A 278 -6.74 8.67 3.12
CA GLY A 278 -6.56 7.63 4.13
C GLY A 278 -7.63 6.54 4.02
N THR A 279 -7.71 5.68 5.03
CA THR A 279 -8.74 4.65 5.15
C THR A 279 -9.28 4.62 6.57
N THR A 280 -10.59 4.43 6.66
CA THR A 280 -11.32 4.45 7.92
C THR A 280 -11.94 3.09 8.21
N GLU A 281 -12.77 3.03 9.25
CA GLU A 281 -13.53 1.86 9.65
C GLU A 281 -14.32 1.25 8.48
N LYS A 282 -14.45 -0.07 8.50
CA LYS A 282 -15.19 -0.80 7.48
C LYS A 282 -16.66 -0.41 7.52
N HIS A 283 -17.29 -0.41 6.35
CA HIS A 283 -18.72 -0.13 6.23
C HIS A 283 -19.52 -1.08 7.14
N PRO A 284 -20.42 -0.58 8.01
CA PRO A 284 -21.03 -1.37 9.09
C PRO A 284 -21.83 -2.57 8.57
N VAL A 285 -22.49 -2.42 7.41
CA VAL A 285 -23.25 -3.48 6.74
C VAL A 285 -22.39 -4.35 5.82
N THR A 286 -21.82 -3.77 4.75
CA THR A 286 -21.11 -4.55 3.71
C THR A 286 -19.73 -5.06 4.15
N LYS A 287 -19.20 -4.59 5.28
CA LYS A 287 -17.85 -4.86 5.80
C LYS A 287 -16.72 -4.54 4.83
N LYS A 288 -16.99 -3.77 3.77
CA LYS A 288 -15.99 -3.29 2.82
C LYS A 288 -15.11 -2.22 3.47
N MET A 289 -13.84 -2.20 3.09
CA MET A 289 -12.93 -1.10 3.42
C MET A 289 -13.48 0.21 2.87
N VAL A 290 -13.38 1.28 3.65
CA VAL A 290 -13.87 2.61 3.28
C VAL A 290 -12.68 3.56 3.21
N LEU A 291 -12.44 4.11 2.03
CA LEU A 291 -11.42 5.13 1.85
C LEU A 291 -11.94 6.51 2.29
N VAL A 292 -11.02 7.39 2.65
CA VAL A 292 -11.33 8.76 3.09
C VAL A 292 -11.23 9.72 1.91
N GLY A 293 -12.18 10.63 1.81
CA GLY A 293 -12.21 11.69 0.80
C GLY A 293 -12.28 13.08 1.40
N GLU A 294 -12.55 13.19 2.69
CA GLU A 294 -12.49 14.45 3.42
C GLU A 294 -11.04 14.93 3.56
N VAL A 295 -10.86 16.26 3.53
CA VAL A 295 -9.62 16.91 3.89
C VAL A 295 -9.78 17.44 5.31
N PHE A 296 -8.98 16.93 6.24
CA PHE A 296 -9.03 17.32 7.65
C PHE A 296 -7.98 18.39 7.93
N GLN A 297 -8.33 19.38 8.74
CA GLN A 297 -7.41 20.36 9.30
C GLN A 297 -7.39 20.20 10.83
N PHE A 298 -6.20 20.10 11.40
CA PHE A 298 -5.97 20.27 12.83
C PHE A 298 -5.24 21.59 13.05
N ASN A 299 -5.93 22.60 13.59
CA ASN A 299 -5.32 23.87 13.93
C ASN A 299 -4.51 23.73 15.23
N LEU A 300 -3.20 23.95 15.16
CA LEU A 300 -2.28 23.68 16.27
C LEU A 300 -2.27 24.77 17.34
N ASP A 301 -2.82 25.95 17.05
CA ASP A 301 -2.93 27.04 18.03
C ASP A 301 -4.20 26.86 18.89
N THR A 302 -5.30 26.37 18.31
CA THR A 302 -6.59 26.16 18.99
C THR A 302 -6.86 24.71 19.39
N LEU A 303 -6.07 23.76 18.87
CA LEU A 303 -6.25 22.31 19.01
C LEU A 303 -7.62 21.82 18.53
N LYS A 304 -8.17 22.45 17.49
CA LYS A 304 -9.48 22.11 16.93
C LYS A 304 -9.33 21.44 15.57
N TRP A 305 -10.18 20.43 15.35
CA TRP A 305 -10.34 19.79 14.06
C TRP A 305 -11.47 20.44 13.26
N SER A 306 -11.29 20.50 11.94
CA SER A 306 -12.33 20.88 10.98
C SER A 306 -12.20 20.07 9.70
N VAL A 307 -13.32 19.90 8.98
CA VAL A 307 -13.32 19.36 7.62
C VAL A 307 -13.32 20.56 6.67
N ILE A 308 -12.24 20.73 5.91
CA ILE A 308 -11.99 21.94 5.10
C ILE A 308 -12.23 21.73 3.61
N GLY A 309 -12.56 20.51 3.19
CA GLY A 309 -12.83 20.20 1.80
C GLY A 309 -13.02 18.71 1.56
N LYS A 310 -13.21 18.37 0.28
CA LYS A 310 -13.29 16.99 -0.20
C LYS A 310 -12.40 16.82 -1.43
N LEU A 311 -11.78 15.66 -1.52
CA LEU A 311 -11.05 15.21 -2.69
C LEU A 311 -12.00 14.87 -3.84
N PRO A 312 -11.51 14.87 -5.09
CA PRO A 312 -12.30 14.44 -6.25
C PRO A 312 -12.82 12.99 -6.16
N PHE A 313 -12.16 12.18 -5.33
CA PHE A 313 -12.51 10.80 -5.04
C PHE A 313 -11.84 10.40 -3.71
N ARG A 314 -12.26 9.26 -3.13
CA ARG A 314 -11.64 8.72 -1.93
C ARG A 314 -10.36 7.97 -2.29
N VAL A 315 -9.30 8.14 -1.50
CA VAL A 315 -7.97 7.60 -1.78
C VAL A 315 -7.19 7.41 -0.48
N LYS A 316 -6.37 6.37 -0.39
CA LYS A 316 -5.40 6.17 0.71
C LYS A 316 -3.96 6.19 0.21
N THR A 317 -3.00 6.29 1.14
CA THR A 317 -1.54 6.31 0.87
C THR A 317 -1.16 7.37 -0.17
N THR A 318 -1.73 8.56 -0.04
CA THR A 318 -1.39 9.71 -0.89
C THR A 318 -0.05 10.30 -0.46
N LEU A 319 0.60 11.01 -1.39
CA LEU A 319 1.70 11.91 -1.09
C LEU A 319 1.19 13.34 -1.21
N VAL A 320 1.40 14.16 -0.18
CA VAL A 320 0.80 15.50 -0.09
C VAL A 320 1.88 16.57 -0.02
N GLY A 321 1.63 17.69 -0.69
CA GLY A 321 2.51 18.86 -0.64
C GLY A 321 1.73 20.15 -0.68
N TYR A 322 2.30 21.23 -0.16
CA TYR A 322 1.73 22.56 -0.25
C TYR A 322 2.79 23.54 -0.77
N TRP A 323 2.41 24.33 -1.78
CA TRP A 323 3.31 25.31 -2.39
C TRP A 323 2.54 26.53 -2.90
N ARG A 324 2.94 27.71 -2.43
CA ARG A 324 2.41 29.01 -2.88
C ARG A 324 0.88 29.08 -2.97
N GLY A 325 0.17 28.63 -1.93
CA GLY A 325 -1.31 28.68 -1.88
C GLY A 325 -2.01 27.47 -2.52
N TRP A 326 -1.26 26.51 -3.04
CA TRP A 326 -1.80 25.30 -3.67
C TRP A 326 -1.53 24.07 -2.83
N LEU A 327 -2.57 23.32 -2.52
CA LEU A 327 -2.49 21.98 -1.95
C LEU A 327 -2.44 20.97 -3.10
N TYR A 328 -1.48 20.07 -3.04
CA TYR A 328 -1.25 18.99 -4.00
C TYR A 328 -1.43 17.64 -3.31
N PHE A 329 -1.98 16.69 -4.03
CA PHE A 329 -1.80 15.27 -3.69
C PHE A 329 -1.51 14.47 -4.95
N THR A 330 -0.76 13.39 -4.82
CA THR A 330 -0.46 12.47 -5.92
C THR A 330 -0.45 11.03 -5.42
N SER A 331 -0.50 10.10 -6.36
CA SER A 331 -0.41 8.66 -6.10
C SER A 331 -1.54 8.13 -5.21
N GLY A 332 -1.39 6.92 -4.69
CA GLY A 332 -2.32 6.31 -3.75
C GLY A 332 -3.32 5.35 -4.39
N GLN A 333 -4.08 4.64 -3.56
CA GLN A 333 -5.08 3.69 -4.02
C GLN A 333 -6.46 4.33 -3.98
N ARG A 334 -7.05 4.57 -5.16
CA ARG A 334 -8.38 5.17 -5.31
C ARG A 334 -9.50 4.16 -5.03
N ASP A 335 -10.67 4.64 -4.64
CA ASP A 335 -11.89 3.83 -4.53
C ASP A 335 -12.46 3.35 -5.88
N LYS A 336 -13.49 2.51 -5.83
CA LYS A 336 -14.19 2.00 -7.02
C LYS A 336 -15.18 3.00 -7.61
N GLY A 337 -15.64 3.97 -6.80
CA GLY A 337 -16.50 5.06 -7.22
C GLY A 337 -17.41 5.54 -6.07
N PRO A 338 -18.28 6.51 -6.32
CA PRO A 338 -19.10 7.15 -5.27
C PRO A 338 -19.96 6.17 -4.45
N SER A 339 -20.48 5.11 -5.07
CA SER A 339 -21.31 4.08 -4.43
C SER A 339 -20.54 2.89 -3.86
N ASP A 340 -19.25 2.73 -4.17
CA ASP A 340 -18.42 1.65 -3.65
C ASP A 340 -17.08 2.21 -3.11
N PRO A 341 -16.98 2.42 -1.79
CA PRO A 341 -15.81 3.02 -1.18
C PRO A 341 -14.61 2.06 -1.10
N ALA A 342 -14.75 0.83 -1.60
CA ALA A 342 -13.67 -0.15 -1.60
C ALA A 342 -12.53 0.27 -2.53
N PRO A 343 -11.27 -0.08 -2.19
CA PRO A 343 -10.13 0.22 -3.03
C PRO A 343 -10.18 -0.42 -4.44
N LYS A 344 -9.58 0.27 -5.40
CA LYS A 344 -9.43 -0.08 -6.82
C LYS A 344 -7.94 -0.04 -7.20
N LYS A 345 -7.62 0.54 -8.36
CA LYS A 345 -6.28 0.66 -8.91
C LYS A 345 -5.53 1.75 -8.16
N VAL A 346 -4.23 1.54 -7.99
CA VAL A 346 -3.29 2.61 -7.66
C VAL A 346 -3.29 3.60 -8.83
N ILE A 347 -3.31 4.88 -8.49
CA ILE A 347 -3.29 5.99 -9.43
C ILE A 347 -1.89 6.63 -9.39
N GLY A 348 -1.48 7.29 -10.47
CA GLY A 348 -0.20 8.02 -10.58
C GLY A 348 -0.40 9.51 -10.82
N GLU A 349 -1.66 9.94 -10.99
CA GLU A 349 -2.04 11.30 -11.33
C GLU A 349 -1.85 12.25 -10.14
N MET A 350 -1.43 13.48 -10.45
CA MET A 350 -1.31 14.57 -9.49
C MET A 350 -2.53 15.49 -9.60
N TRP A 351 -3.07 15.86 -8.45
CA TRP A 351 -4.21 16.75 -8.29
C TRP A 351 -3.81 17.95 -7.45
N ARG A 352 -4.41 19.11 -7.72
CA ARG A 352 -4.19 20.30 -6.92
C ARG A 352 -5.43 21.16 -6.79
N THR A 353 -5.52 21.91 -5.69
CA THR A 353 -6.53 22.94 -5.47
C THR A 353 -5.93 24.13 -4.74
N LYS A 354 -6.54 25.32 -4.89
CA LYS A 354 -6.18 26.47 -4.06
C LYS A 354 -6.66 26.21 -2.65
N LEU A 355 -5.75 26.28 -1.68
CA LEU A 355 -6.09 26.16 -0.27
C LEU A 355 -5.77 27.49 0.43
N LYS A 356 -6.81 28.14 0.95
CA LYS A 356 -6.68 29.31 1.82
C LYS A 356 -7.27 28.95 3.18
N LEU A 357 -6.43 28.85 4.18
CA LEU A 357 -6.86 28.73 5.57
C LEU A 357 -6.86 30.12 6.17
N ASN A 358 -7.99 30.52 6.77
CA ASN A 358 -8.04 31.75 7.56
C ASN A 358 -7.02 31.64 8.68
N SER A 359 -6.20 32.69 8.81
CA SER A 359 -5.12 32.77 9.80
C SER A 359 -5.69 32.92 11.21
#